data_AF-A0A9K3LKY9-F1
#
_entry.id   AF-A0A9K3LKY9-F1
#
_cell.length_a   1.000
_cell.length_b   1.000
_cell.length_c   1.000
_cell.angle_alpha   90.00
_cell.angle_beta   90.00
_cell.angle_gamma   90.00
#
_symmetry.space_group_name_H-M   'P 1'
#
loop_
_entity.id
_entity.type
_entity.pdbx_description
1 polymer ?
#
loop_
_entity_poly.entity_id
_entity_poly.type
_entity_poly.pdbx_seq_one_letter_code
_entity_poly.pdbx_strand_id
1 'polypeptide(L)'
;MVTAPSNQRGHSNDTTAPISSSDVTDSVTGIRHHHKHHHHYQHQQQNNNSNKDDQDRMNDFMDLFTSTVQSLTADAACIREITSLAELTGVQLLPETSSSAELSSSMTTGTTVTYQQQQQQQQRQFYHQQELIQLDKLIANIEQKVIALREIINEENQALVKFETILQDEAKQQDVVIQEMLSLVMRLTNEEEEENDRNNSRNFQPNRGVLQSRQQQHHHHQQEQLLGQKKKRPTLSKSRLNNSSFGREEENHDDDNDDDESTTTADNINNRHSSSSDSSHRYNRQTEEIVFQPVSEEELLEQKRNVPFGLRVSRYDLNETMEEIQQVLQQKMAKMEERYSHLENRRTSSNSLQRRFDYLRQRQQGSNGAEAIETDAHSGYWWVTEQELREKCAFFRNGESSARAILSLLCSLRRLKQIPGKNMEVTYLWL
;
A
#
# COMPACT_ATOMS: atom_id res chain seq x y z
N MET A 1 34.76 33.38 52.91
CA MET A 1 34.22 34.56 52.18
C MET A 1 34.48 34.36 50.69
N VAL A 2 33.53 33.77 49.96
CA VAL A 2 33.32 33.94 48.51
C VAL A 2 31.84 33.62 48.26
N THR A 3 31.22 34.49 47.47
CA THR A 3 29.81 34.72 47.21
C THR A 3 29.12 33.67 46.33
N ALA A 4 27.85 33.39 46.61
CA ALA A 4 26.93 32.63 45.76
C ALA A 4 26.26 33.54 44.72
N PRO A 5 25.89 33.05 43.53
CA PRO A 5 25.03 33.79 42.61
C PRO A 5 23.57 33.33 42.70
N SER A 6 22.68 34.32 42.90
CA SER A 6 21.24 34.21 42.69
C SER A 6 20.91 34.36 41.20
N ASN A 7 20.05 33.52 40.66
CA ASN A 7 19.40 33.79 39.36
C ASN A 7 17.88 33.77 39.55
N GLN A 8 17.29 34.96 39.39
CA GLN A 8 15.86 35.18 39.21
C GLN A 8 15.48 34.80 37.78
N ARG A 9 14.36 34.08 37.63
CA ARG A 9 13.68 33.94 36.34
C ARG A 9 12.19 34.04 36.58
N GLY A 10 11.63 35.21 36.29
CA GLY A 10 10.20 35.40 36.12
C GLY A 10 9.87 35.35 34.63
N HIS A 11 8.82 34.62 34.27
CA HIS A 11 7.96 34.93 33.14
C HIS A 11 6.56 34.38 33.44
N SER A 12 5.61 35.30 33.42
CA SER A 12 4.17 35.15 33.54
C SER A 12 3.58 34.65 32.23
N ASN A 13 2.73 33.61 32.29
CA ASN A 13 1.92 33.14 31.18
C ASN A 13 0.54 33.81 31.24
N ASP A 14 0.26 34.68 30.26
CA ASP A 14 -1.09 35.16 29.97
C ASP A 14 -1.89 34.07 29.26
N THR A 15 -3.05 33.77 29.83
CA THR A 15 -4.04 32.80 29.33
C THR A 15 -5.21 33.58 28.75
N THR A 16 -5.34 33.61 27.43
CA THR A 16 -6.50 34.19 26.73
C THR A 16 -7.40 33.08 26.20
N ALA A 17 -8.59 32.96 26.80
CA ALA A 17 -9.69 32.12 26.33
C ALA A 17 -10.46 32.83 25.20
N PRO A 18 -11.00 32.11 24.20
CA PRO A 18 -11.96 32.69 23.27
C PRO A 18 -13.38 32.58 23.80
N ILE A 19 -14.09 33.70 23.69
CA ILE A 19 -15.45 33.97 24.13
C ILE A 19 -16.43 33.45 23.08
N SER A 20 -17.44 32.71 23.53
CA SER A 20 -18.62 32.34 22.74
C SER A 20 -19.53 33.57 22.54
N SER A 21 -20.00 33.79 21.32
CA SER A 21 -21.07 34.74 21.03
C SER A 21 -22.15 34.10 20.17
N SER A 22 -23.31 33.94 20.78
CA SER A 22 -24.58 33.53 20.19
C SER A 22 -25.36 34.73 19.65
N ASP A 23 -26.29 34.39 18.74
CA ASP A 23 -27.50 35.09 18.32
C ASP A 23 -27.40 36.37 17.47
N VAL A 24 -28.17 36.39 16.37
CA VAL A 24 -29.32 37.29 16.13
C VAL A 24 -29.99 36.97 14.77
N THR A 25 -31.20 36.43 14.86
CA THR A 25 -32.48 36.65 14.14
C THR A 25 -32.59 36.93 12.62
N ASP A 26 -33.55 36.17 12.06
CA ASP A 26 -34.70 36.55 11.21
C ASP A 26 -34.59 37.03 9.75
N SER A 27 -35.13 36.17 8.89
CA SER A 27 -36.24 36.39 7.94
C SER A 27 -36.10 37.46 6.83
N VAL A 28 -36.21 37.03 5.56
CA VAL A 28 -37.13 37.59 4.54
C VAL A 28 -37.18 36.68 3.30
N THR A 29 -38.41 36.54 2.80
CA THR A 29 -38.91 35.74 1.70
C THR A 29 -38.45 36.15 0.29
N GLY A 30 -38.25 35.14 -0.56
CA GLY A 30 -38.77 35.10 -1.95
C GLY A 30 -37.88 35.66 -3.07
N ILE A 31 -37.57 34.83 -4.07
CA ILE A 31 -37.96 34.99 -5.49
C ILE A 31 -37.37 33.85 -6.34
N ARG A 32 -38.22 33.40 -7.25
CA ARG A 32 -38.13 32.40 -8.33
C ARG A 32 -37.02 32.71 -9.37
N HIS A 33 -36.43 31.64 -9.92
CA HIS A 33 -36.18 31.35 -11.36
C HIS A 33 -34.75 30.89 -11.74
N HIS A 34 -34.74 29.74 -12.45
CA HIS A 34 -33.76 29.25 -13.44
C HIS A 34 -32.27 29.19 -13.06
N HIS A 35 -31.82 28.01 -12.62
CA HIS A 35 -30.42 27.59 -12.75
C HIS A 35 -30.30 26.07 -12.96
N LYS A 36 -30.65 25.60 -14.16
CA LYS A 36 -30.26 24.27 -14.66
C LYS A 36 -29.36 24.50 -15.87
N HIS A 37 -28.06 24.71 -15.65
CA HIS A 37 -27.00 24.48 -16.66
C HIS A 37 -25.57 24.60 -16.12
N HIS A 38 -25.33 24.84 -14.82
CA HIS A 38 -23.98 25.13 -14.31
C HIS A 38 -23.22 23.97 -13.65
N HIS A 39 -23.78 22.75 -13.60
CA HIS A 39 -23.10 21.62 -12.93
C HIS A 39 -22.06 20.88 -13.79
N HIS A 40 -21.94 21.15 -15.09
CA HIS A 40 -20.98 20.41 -15.94
C HIS A 40 -19.56 20.99 -15.95
N TYR A 41 -19.39 22.28 -15.62
CA TYR A 41 -18.06 22.91 -15.56
C TYR A 41 -17.35 22.77 -14.21
N GLN A 42 -18.07 22.41 -13.14
CA GLN A 42 -17.48 22.31 -11.80
C GLN A 42 -16.77 20.96 -11.56
N HIS A 43 -17.17 19.89 -12.26
CA HIS A 43 -16.47 18.60 -12.19
C HIS A 43 -15.11 18.57 -12.90
N GLN A 44 -14.87 19.48 -13.87
CA GLN A 44 -13.59 19.51 -14.58
C GLN A 44 -12.49 20.26 -13.83
N GLN A 45 -12.83 21.13 -12.86
CA GLN A 45 -11.84 21.80 -12.02
C GLN A 45 -11.39 20.97 -10.81
N GLN A 46 -12.19 20.00 -10.36
CA GLN A 46 -11.81 19.12 -9.24
C GLN A 46 -10.73 18.08 -9.63
N ASN A 47 -10.67 17.66 -10.90
CA ASN A 47 -9.64 16.71 -11.36
C ASN A 47 -8.24 17.34 -11.46
N ASN A 48 -8.12 18.66 -11.63
CA ASN A 48 -6.81 19.31 -11.74
C ASN A 48 -6.13 19.54 -10.38
N ASN A 49 -6.89 19.55 -9.28
CA ASN A 49 -6.31 19.71 -7.94
C ASN A 49 -5.72 18.41 -7.40
N SER A 50 -6.30 17.24 -7.73
CA SER A 50 -5.78 15.94 -7.30
C SER A 50 -4.36 15.67 -7.79
N ASN A 51 -4.06 16.03 -9.04
CA ASN A 51 -2.72 15.83 -9.60
C ASN A 51 -1.65 16.71 -8.94
N LYS A 52 -2.04 17.84 -8.34
CA LYS A 52 -1.09 18.73 -7.68
C LYS A 52 -0.67 18.18 -6.32
N ASP A 53 -1.63 17.65 -5.54
CA ASP A 53 -1.34 17.06 -4.24
C ASP A 53 -0.47 15.79 -4.37
N ASP A 54 -0.69 14.98 -5.41
CA ASP A 54 0.16 13.80 -5.68
C ASP A 54 1.58 14.20 -6.12
N GLN A 55 1.71 15.31 -6.85
CA GLN A 55 3.01 15.81 -7.29
C GLN A 55 3.81 16.46 -6.15
N ASP A 56 3.15 17.20 -5.27
CA ASP A 56 3.77 17.77 -4.07
C ASP A 56 4.22 16.66 -3.11
N ARG A 57 3.43 15.59 -2.94
CA ARG A 57 3.83 14.40 -2.17
C ARG A 57 5.02 13.66 -2.76
N MET A 58 5.08 13.54 -4.09
CA MET A 58 6.23 12.94 -4.77
C MET A 58 7.50 13.79 -4.58
N ASN A 59 7.38 15.12 -4.61
CA ASN A 59 8.50 16.02 -4.37
C ASN A 59 9.02 15.88 -2.92
N ASP A 60 8.13 15.86 -1.93
CA ASP A 60 8.50 15.66 -0.53
C ASP A 60 9.21 14.31 -0.31
N PHE A 61 8.75 13.25 -0.98
CA PHE A 61 9.39 11.95 -0.96
C PHE A 61 10.79 11.98 -1.59
N MET A 62 10.93 12.60 -2.77
CA MET A 62 12.22 12.72 -3.45
C MET A 62 13.23 13.55 -2.67
N ASP A 63 12.77 14.58 -1.95
CA ASP A 63 13.61 15.39 -1.07
C ASP A 63 14.07 14.60 0.16
N LEU A 64 13.17 13.82 0.78
CA LEU A 64 13.50 12.93 1.88
C LEU A 64 14.50 11.84 1.45
N PHE A 65 14.26 11.23 0.28
CA PHE A 65 15.16 10.24 -0.31
C PHE A 65 16.54 10.81 -0.58
N THR A 66 16.60 11.96 -1.27
CA THR A 66 17.86 12.63 -1.62
C THR A 66 18.64 13.03 -0.37
N SER A 67 17.96 13.57 0.64
CA SER A 67 18.57 13.93 1.93
C SER A 67 19.14 12.71 2.65
N THR A 68 18.40 11.60 2.65
CA THR A 68 18.83 10.34 3.28
C THR A 68 20.06 9.76 2.59
N VAL A 69 20.06 9.70 1.25
CA VAL A 69 21.20 9.21 0.45
C VAL A 69 22.44 10.10 0.65
N GLN A 70 22.28 11.43 0.66
CA GLN A 70 23.38 12.35 0.92
C GLN A 70 23.95 12.16 2.34
N SER A 71 23.08 11.99 3.34
CA SER A 71 23.49 11.73 4.72
C SER A 71 24.28 10.42 4.86
N LEU A 72 23.82 9.34 4.23
CA LEU A 72 24.52 8.06 4.22
C LEU A 72 25.85 8.11 3.47
N THR A 73 25.91 8.87 2.38
CA THR A 73 27.15 9.06 1.63
C THR A 73 28.19 9.79 2.47
N ALA A 74 27.77 10.80 3.24
CA ALA A 74 28.63 11.50 4.18
C ALA A 74 29.12 10.57 5.31
N ASP A 75 28.23 9.76 5.89
CA ASP A 75 28.61 8.78 6.92
C ASP A 75 29.58 7.73 6.38
N ALA A 76 29.32 7.19 5.19
CA ALA A 76 30.22 6.22 4.55
C ALA A 76 31.60 6.82 4.21
N ALA A 77 31.69 8.13 3.97
CA ALA A 77 32.96 8.83 3.85
C ALA A 77 33.65 8.94 5.22
N CYS A 78 32.91 9.29 6.27
CA CYS A 78 33.43 9.40 7.63
C CYS A 78 33.94 8.06 8.18
N ILE A 79 33.21 6.95 7.96
CA ILE A 79 33.64 5.60 8.32
C ILE A 79 34.95 5.24 7.61
N ARG A 80 35.08 5.57 6.32
CA ARG A 80 36.32 5.34 5.56
C ARG A 80 37.49 6.14 6.13
N GLU A 81 37.25 7.39 6.53
CA GLU A 81 38.26 8.24 7.14
C GLU A 81 38.72 7.68 8.51
N ILE A 82 37.76 7.28 9.36
CA ILE A 82 38.02 6.62 10.65
C ILE A 82 38.78 5.30 10.46
N THR A 83 38.39 4.48 9.48
CA THR A 83 39.06 3.22 9.16
C THR A 83 40.49 3.48 8.69
N SER A 84 40.71 4.50 7.85
CA SER A 84 42.05 4.88 7.41
C SER A 84 42.92 5.40 8.56
N LEU A 85 42.33 6.15 9.50
CA LEU A 85 43.03 6.63 10.71
C LEU A 85 43.36 5.49 11.66
N ALA A 86 42.50 4.48 11.80
CA ALA A 86 42.76 3.27 12.58
C ALA A 86 43.92 2.45 11.98
N GLU A 87 43.99 2.36 10.65
CA GLU A 87 45.13 1.74 9.95
C GLU A 87 46.43 2.55 10.10
N LEU A 88 46.34 3.89 10.03
CA LEU A 88 47.50 4.79 10.12
C LEU A 88 48.08 4.92 11.54
N THR A 89 47.22 4.86 12.56
CA THR A 89 47.64 4.90 13.98
C THR A 89 48.31 3.62 14.45
N GLY A 90 48.39 2.60 13.60
CA GLY A 90 49.18 1.41 13.88
C GLY A 90 48.71 0.69 15.13
N VAL A 91 47.40 0.70 15.43
CA VAL A 91 46.77 -0.25 16.34
C VAL A 91 46.77 -1.63 15.65
N GLN A 92 47.97 -2.12 15.33
CA GLN A 92 48.20 -3.56 15.32
C GLN A 92 47.86 -3.99 16.74
N LEU A 93 46.72 -4.67 16.88
CA LEU A 93 46.52 -5.67 17.92
C LEU A 93 47.73 -6.61 17.82
N LEU A 94 48.83 -6.23 18.48
CA LEU A 94 50.01 -7.06 18.63
C LEU A 94 49.46 -8.34 19.27
N PRO A 95 49.48 -9.48 18.55
CA PRO A 95 49.05 -10.72 19.14
C PRO A 95 49.89 -10.88 20.40
N GLU A 96 49.21 -11.07 21.54
CA GLU A 96 49.82 -11.34 22.83
C GLU A 96 50.65 -12.62 22.69
N THR A 97 51.86 -12.47 22.17
CA THR A 97 52.88 -13.49 22.17
C THR A 97 53.48 -13.40 23.56
N SER A 98 52.82 -14.14 24.44
CA SER A 98 53.36 -14.67 25.68
C SER A 98 54.84 -15.04 25.52
N SER A 99 55.73 -14.15 25.98
CA SER A 99 57.09 -14.50 26.36
C SER A 99 57.37 -13.97 27.76
N SER A 100 56.98 -14.80 28.72
CA SER A 100 57.52 -14.85 30.07
C SER A 100 59.01 -15.22 30.01
N ALA A 101 59.89 -14.29 30.39
CA ALA A 101 61.26 -14.47 30.90
C ALA A 101 61.94 -13.09 30.83
N GLU A 102 62.65 -12.54 31.81
CA GLU A 102 63.16 -13.01 33.08
C GLU A 102 63.49 -11.76 33.93
N LEU A 103 63.55 -11.94 35.24
CA LEU A 103 64.02 -10.97 36.21
C LEU A 103 65.44 -10.46 35.91
N SER A 104 65.76 -9.21 36.24
CA SER A 104 66.65 -8.95 37.37
C SER A 104 66.94 -7.46 37.64
N SER A 105 66.80 -7.11 38.93
CA SER A 105 67.72 -6.28 39.71
C SER A 105 67.97 -4.83 39.27
N SER A 106 67.22 -3.91 39.85
CA SER A 106 67.81 -2.68 40.38
C SER A 106 66.96 -2.12 41.52
N MET A 107 67.37 -2.40 42.76
CA MET A 107 66.91 -1.68 43.92
C MET A 107 67.65 -0.34 43.97
N THR A 108 66.93 0.78 43.89
CA THR A 108 67.09 1.94 44.76
C THR A 108 66.17 3.09 44.30
N THR A 109 65.35 3.58 45.24
CA THR A 109 64.61 4.87 45.21
C THR A 109 63.73 5.14 43.98
N GLY A 110 62.49 4.63 43.97
CA GLY A 110 61.55 4.87 42.86
C GLY A 110 60.06 4.85 43.23
N THR A 111 59.70 5.02 44.51
CA THR A 111 58.32 4.88 45.01
C THR A 111 57.35 5.99 44.55
N THR A 112 57.86 7.09 43.98
CA THR A 112 57.04 8.19 43.43
C THR A 112 56.76 8.07 41.93
N VAL A 113 57.57 7.34 41.17
CA VAL A 113 57.41 7.21 39.70
C VAL A 113 56.25 6.25 39.35
N THR A 114 55.98 5.25 40.19
CA THR A 114 54.91 4.26 39.98
C THR A 114 53.50 4.87 40.05
N TYR A 115 53.26 5.82 40.96
CA TYR A 115 51.95 6.47 41.08
C TYR A 115 51.61 7.37 39.87
N GLN A 116 52.60 8.10 39.37
CA GLN A 116 52.40 8.98 38.22
C GLN A 116 52.16 8.17 36.94
N GLN A 117 52.88 7.04 36.78
CA GLN A 117 52.65 6.13 35.66
C GLN A 117 51.27 5.45 35.73
N GLN A 118 50.80 5.09 36.93
CA GLN A 118 49.48 4.49 37.12
C GLN A 118 48.34 5.48 36.82
N GLN A 119 48.46 6.74 37.25
CA GLN A 119 47.48 7.78 36.88
C GLN A 119 47.42 8.03 35.37
N GLN A 120 48.58 8.08 34.72
CA GLN A 120 48.63 8.27 33.26
C GLN A 120 48.00 7.09 32.50
N GLN A 121 48.15 5.87 33.02
CA GLN A 121 47.51 4.68 32.44
C GLN A 121 45.99 4.70 32.62
N GLN A 122 45.48 5.13 33.79
CA GLN A 122 44.04 5.30 34.01
C GLN A 122 43.45 6.39 33.11
N GLN A 123 44.16 7.51 32.91
CA GLN A 123 43.72 8.54 31.96
C GLN A 123 43.61 7.99 30.53
N ARG A 124 44.61 7.24 30.06
CA ARG A 124 44.56 6.62 28.73
C ARG A 124 43.38 5.64 28.59
N GLN A 125 43.13 4.82 29.61
CA GLN A 125 41.97 3.91 29.61
C GLN A 125 40.65 4.68 29.56
N PHE A 126 40.54 5.79 30.29
CA PHE A 126 39.34 6.63 30.26
C PHE A 126 39.10 7.26 28.89
N TYR A 127 40.14 7.78 28.23
CA TYR A 127 40.02 8.32 26.86
C TYR A 127 39.62 7.24 25.86
N HIS A 128 40.26 6.08 25.92
CA HIS A 128 39.92 4.97 25.03
C HIS A 128 38.48 4.49 25.23
N GLN A 129 38.00 4.45 26.48
CA GLN A 129 36.61 4.11 26.77
C GLN A 129 35.63 5.15 26.21
N GLN A 130 35.98 6.45 26.24
CA GLN A 130 35.15 7.48 25.60
C GLN A 130 35.10 7.33 24.08
N GLU A 131 36.22 6.99 23.43
CA GLU A 131 36.27 6.75 21.99
C GLU A 131 35.40 5.55 21.59
N LEU A 132 35.45 4.45 22.35
CA LEU A 132 34.58 3.28 22.12
C LEU A 132 33.09 3.64 22.26
N ILE A 133 32.71 4.43 23.27
CA ILE A 133 31.33 4.90 23.43
C ILE A 133 30.89 5.79 22.25
N GLN A 134 31.79 6.60 21.69
CA GLN A 134 31.47 7.41 20.50
C GLN A 134 31.31 6.53 19.26
N LEU A 135 32.16 5.53 19.08
CA LEU A 135 32.03 4.54 18.00
C LEU A 135 30.72 3.77 18.09
N ASP A 136 30.31 3.30 19.28
CA ASP A 136 29.04 2.60 19.47
C ASP A 136 27.83 3.48 19.08
N LYS A 137 27.88 4.78 19.41
CA LYS A 137 26.84 5.75 19.00
C LYS A 137 26.79 5.94 17.49
N LEU A 138 27.95 6.00 16.82
CA LEU A 138 28.02 6.09 15.36
C LEU A 138 27.47 4.83 14.70
N ILE A 139 27.83 3.64 15.21
CA ILE A 139 27.32 2.36 14.72
C ILE A 139 25.80 2.31 14.86
N ALA A 140 25.25 2.65 16.02
CA ALA A 140 23.80 2.66 16.24
C ALA A 140 23.08 3.63 15.28
N ASN A 141 23.68 4.79 14.97
CA ASN A 141 23.14 5.74 14.01
C ASN A 141 23.12 5.17 12.58
N ILE A 142 24.22 4.54 12.16
CA ILE A 142 24.31 3.88 10.86
C ILE A 142 23.29 2.75 10.75
N GLU A 143 23.13 1.93 11.80
CA GLU A 143 22.12 0.87 11.84
C GLU A 143 20.69 1.41 11.67
N GLN A 144 20.35 2.51 12.35
CA GLN A 144 19.06 3.18 12.17
C GLN A 144 18.85 3.66 10.72
N LYS A 145 19.87 4.26 10.10
CA LYS A 145 19.79 4.69 8.70
C LYS A 145 19.66 3.51 7.73
N VAL A 146 20.33 2.38 8.00
CA VAL A 146 20.18 1.15 7.21
C VAL A 146 18.77 0.58 7.31
N ILE A 147 18.15 0.62 8.50
CA ILE A 147 16.75 0.22 8.69
C ILE A 147 15.83 1.11 7.85
N ALA A 148 15.99 2.43 7.93
CA ALA A 148 15.19 3.38 7.13
C ALA A 148 15.36 3.15 5.61
N LEU A 149 16.57 2.90 5.12
CA LEU A 149 16.79 2.54 3.71
C LEU A 149 16.07 1.26 3.31
N ARG A 150 16.06 0.24 4.16
CA ARG A 150 15.38 -1.01 3.87
C ARG A 150 13.86 -0.81 3.78
N GLU A 151 13.31 0.06 4.62
CA GLU A 151 11.90 0.45 4.53
C GLU A 151 11.58 1.15 3.20
N ILE A 152 12.39 2.15 2.82
CA ILE A 152 12.25 2.85 1.53
C ILE A 152 12.33 1.86 0.34
N ILE A 153 13.33 0.98 0.32
CA ILE A 153 13.49 -0.01 -0.75
C ILE A 153 12.28 -0.96 -0.82
N ASN A 154 11.73 -1.34 0.33
CA ASN A 154 10.54 -2.19 0.38
C ASN A 154 9.31 -1.46 -0.17
N GLU A 155 9.12 -0.18 0.17
CA GLU A 155 8.04 0.65 -0.37
C GLU A 155 8.17 0.85 -1.89
N GLU A 156 9.38 1.11 -2.40
CA GLU A 156 9.64 1.22 -3.85
C GLU A 156 9.35 -0.10 -4.58
N ASN A 157 9.78 -1.24 -4.03
CA ASN A 157 9.48 -2.55 -4.62
C ASN A 157 7.97 -2.82 -4.65
N GLN A 158 7.23 -2.45 -3.61
CA GLN A 158 5.77 -2.57 -3.60
C GLN A 158 5.11 -1.65 -4.62
N ALA A 159 5.61 -0.42 -4.78
CA ALA A 159 5.14 0.52 -5.79
C ALA A 159 5.40 0.00 -7.22
N LEU A 160 6.57 -0.58 -7.47
CA LEU A 160 6.93 -1.21 -8.75
C LEU A 160 5.99 -2.36 -9.10
N VAL A 161 5.71 -3.26 -8.15
CA VAL A 161 4.77 -4.38 -8.36
C VAL A 161 3.36 -3.87 -8.69
N LYS A 162 2.89 -2.81 -8.01
CA LYS A 162 1.60 -2.18 -8.32
C LYS A 162 1.60 -1.58 -9.72
N PHE A 163 2.67 -0.89 -10.11
CA PHE A 163 2.80 -0.29 -11.42
C PHE A 163 2.82 -1.35 -12.54
N GLU A 164 3.56 -2.44 -12.35
CA GLU A 164 3.59 -3.57 -13.28
C GLU A 164 2.21 -4.22 -13.45
N THR A 165 1.47 -4.37 -12.34
CA THR A 165 0.09 -4.88 -12.37
C THR A 165 -0.84 -3.96 -13.17
N ILE A 166 -0.74 -2.64 -12.99
CA ILE A 166 -1.53 -1.66 -13.74
C ILE A 166 -1.22 -1.74 -15.22
N LEU A 167 0.06 -1.79 -15.60
CA LEU A 167 0.48 -1.91 -17.01
C LEU A 167 -0.03 -3.22 -17.64
N GLN A 168 0.02 -4.32 -16.91
CA GLN A 168 -0.48 -5.61 -17.41
C GLN A 168 -2.00 -5.59 -17.61
N ASP A 169 -2.74 -4.95 -16.72
CA ASP A 169 -4.19 -4.82 -16.84
C ASP A 169 -4.59 -3.85 -17.96
N GLU A 170 -3.87 -2.75 -18.14
CA GLU A 170 -4.07 -1.84 -19.27
C GLU A 170 -3.79 -2.55 -20.60
N ALA A 171 -2.72 -3.35 -20.69
CA ALA A 171 -2.41 -4.14 -21.86
C ALA A 171 -3.54 -5.15 -22.20
N LYS A 172 -4.12 -5.82 -21.19
CA LYS A 172 -5.28 -6.70 -21.39
C LYS A 172 -6.51 -5.93 -21.85
N GLN A 173 -6.75 -4.74 -21.32
CA GLN A 173 -7.88 -3.91 -21.72
C GLN A 173 -7.72 -3.42 -23.17
N GLN A 174 -6.52 -3.03 -23.56
CA GLN A 174 -6.20 -2.66 -24.94
C GLN A 174 -6.40 -3.85 -25.90
N ASP A 175 -6.00 -5.06 -25.50
CA ASP A 175 -6.22 -6.27 -26.31
C ASP A 175 -7.71 -6.52 -26.55
N VAL A 176 -8.56 -6.40 -25.52
CA VAL A 176 -10.02 -6.52 -25.68
C VAL A 176 -10.58 -5.48 -26.66
N VAL A 177 -10.18 -4.21 -26.54
CA VAL A 177 -10.62 -3.15 -27.45
C VAL A 177 -10.17 -3.41 -28.88
N ILE A 178 -8.93 -3.88 -29.08
CA ILE A 178 -8.40 -4.23 -30.40
C ILE A 178 -9.21 -5.39 -31.00
N GLN A 179 -9.53 -6.43 -30.22
CA GLN A 179 -10.34 -7.56 -30.67
C GLN A 179 -11.76 -7.13 -31.08
N GLU A 180 -12.37 -6.23 -30.31
CA GLU A 180 -13.69 -5.65 -30.64
C GLU A 180 -13.63 -4.84 -31.95
N MET A 181 -12.60 -4.00 -32.12
CA MET A 181 -12.39 -3.23 -33.36
C MET A 181 -12.17 -4.15 -34.57
N LEU A 182 -11.35 -5.19 -34.43
CA LEU A 182 -11.13 -6.18 -35.49
C LEU A 182 -12.41 -6.93 -35.85
N SER A 183 -13.20 -7.33 -34.85
CA SER A 183 -14.50 -7.99 -35.06
C SER A 183 -15.49 -7.08 -35.80
N LEU A 184 -15.50 -5.79 -35.49
CA LEU A 184 -16.32 -4.80 -36.17
C LEU A 184 -15.88 -4.61 -37.63
N VAL A 185 -14.57 -4.48 -37.87
CA VAL A 185 -14.02 -4.34 -39.24
C VAL A 185 -14.36 -5.58 -40.08
N MET A 186 -14.16 -6.79 -39.55
CA MET A 186 -14.51 -8.02 -40.26
C MET A 186 -16.00 -8.08 -40.62
N ARG A 187 -16.89 -7.64 -39.71
CA ARG A 187 -18.33 -7.59 -39.98
C ARG A 187 -18.68 -6.61 -41.10
N LEU A 188 -18.12 -5.39 -41.05
CA LEU A 188 -18.34 -4.37 -42.08
C LEU A 188 -17.81 -4.82 -43.45
N THR A 189 -16.67 -5.51 -43.49
CA THR A 189 -16.14 -6.08 -44.74
C THR A 189 -17.07 -7.15 -45.31
N ASN A 190 -17.58 -8.05 -44.47
CA ASN A 190 -18.54 -9.07 -44.92
C ASN A 190 -19.86 -8.45 -45.42
N GLU A 191 -20.36 -7.43 -44.73
CA GLU A 191 -21.57 -6.69 -45.13
C GLU A 191 -21.38 -6.00 -46.50
N GLU A 192 -20.20 -5.40 -46.74
CA GLU A 192 -19.86 -4.77 -48.02
C GLU A 192 -19.74 -5.79 -49.17
N GLU A 193 -19.16 -6.98 -48.89
CA GLU A 193 -19.11 -8.09 -49.86
C GLU A 193 -20.52 -8.59 -50.22
N GLU A 194 -21.40 -8.79 -49.22
CA GLU A 194 -22.79 -9.19 -49.45
C GLU A 194 -23.59 -8.15 -50.24
N GLU A 195 -23.40 -6.86 -49.97
CA GLU A 195 -24.04 -5.79 -50.74
C GLU A 195 -23.55 -5.75 -52.20
N ASN A 196 -22.25 -5.96 -52.43
CA ASN A 196 -21.68 -6.03 -53.77
C ASN A 196 -22.24 -7.22 -54.56
N ASP A 197 -22.42 -8.39 -53.93
CA ASP A 197 -23.05 -9.56 -54.56
C ASP A 197 -24.53 -9.34 -54.89
N ARG A 198 -25.27 -8.66 -53.99
CA ARG A 198 -26.67 -8.26 -54.25
C ARG A 198 -26.78 -7.27 -55.41
N ASN A 199 -25.86 -6.32 -55.51
CA ASN A 199 -25.83 -5.33 -56.59
C ASN A 199 -25.43 -5.95 -57.94
N ASN A 200 -24.46 -6.88 -57.96
CA ASN A 200 -24.11 -7.64 -59.16
C ASN A 200 -25.28 -8.53 -59.65
N SER A 201 -26.03 -9.13 -58.73
CA SER A 201 -27.20 -9.95 -59.08
C SER A 201 -28.36 -9.14 -59.67
N ARG A 202 -28.53 -7.87 -59.29
CA ARG A 202 -29.59 -6.99 -59.81
C ARG A 202 -29.31 -6.43 -61.21
N ASN A 203 -28.07 -6.43 -61.68
CA ASN A 203 -27.72 -5.99 -63.04
C ASN A 203 -27.86 -7.10 -64.10
N PHE A 204 -28.24 -8.32 -63.72
CA PHE A 204 -28.66 -9.37 -64.65
C PHE A 204 -30.17 -9.28 -64.92
N GLN A 205 -30.62 -8.18 -65.54
CA GLN A 205 -31.80 -8.30 -66.39
C GLN A 205 -31.36 -9.03 -67.66
N PRO A 206 -31.97 -10.18 -68.02
CA PRO A 206 -31.70 -10.82 -69.30
C PRO A 206 -32.20 -9.88 -70.40
N ASN A 207 -31.29 -9.11 -71.00
CA ASN A 207 -31.52 -8.38 -72.22
C ASN A 207 -31.86 -9.41 -73.31
N ARG A 208 -33.16 -9.71 -73.42
CA ARG A 208 -33.73 -10.53 -74.47
C ARG A 208 -33.73 -9.68 -75.74
N GLY A 209 -32.69 -9.88 -76.54
CA GLY A 209 -32.64 -9.47 -77.93
C GLY A 209 -31.96 -8.12 -78.16
N VAL A 210 -30.78 -8.15 -78.77
CA VAL A 210 -30.60 -7.76 -80.18
C VAL A 210 -29.20 -8.23 -80.59
N LEU A 211 -29.18 -9.24 -81.47
CA LEU A 211 -28.04 -9.59 -82.30
C LEU A 211 -27.72 -8.41 -83.21
N GLN A 212 -26.51 -7.84 -83.16
CA GLN A 212 -25.92 -7.27 -84.36
C GLN A 212 -24.39 -7.20 -84.32
N SER A 213 -23.81 -7.79 -85.36
CA SER A 213 -22.41 -7.96 -85.74
C SER A 213 -21.61 -6.67 -85.94
N ARG A 214 -20.32 -6.72 -85.60
CA ARG A 214 -19.12 -6.20 -86.33
C ARG A 214 -17.95 -6.18 -85.34
N GLN A 215 -16.90 -7.00 -85.42
CA GLN A 215 -15.87 -7.24 -86.45
C GLN A 215 -15.00 -6.00 -86.78
N GLN A 216 -13.67 -6.22 -86.63
CA GLN A 216 -12.46 -5.45 -87.02
C GLN A 216 -11.68 -4.89 -85.82
N GLN A 217 -10.57 -5.50 -85.38
CA GLN A 217 -9.20 -5.57 -85.95
C GLN A 217 -8.53 -4.20 -86.18
N HIS A 218 -7.50 -3.85 -85.39
CA HIS A 218 -6.09 -3.75 -85.84
C HIS A 218 -5.15 -3.09 -84.80
N HIS A 219 -3.95 -3.70 -84.66
CA HIS A 219 -2.58 -3.16 -84.44
C HIS A 219 -2.30 -2.03 -83.41
N HIS A 220 -1.10 -1.84 -82.85
CA HIS A 220 0.20 -2.51 -82.64
C HIS A 220 1.11 -1.40 -82.02
N HIS A 221 2.28 -1.78 -81.49
CA HIS A 221 3.47 -0.93 -81.18
C HIS A 221 3.54 -0.31 -79.75
N GLN A 222 4.45 -0.77 -78.87
CA GLN A 222 5.91 -0.42 -78.73
C GLN A 222 6.13 1.08 -78.49
N GLN A 223 7.02 1.60 -77.65
CA GLN A 223 8.08 1.13 -76.74
C GLN A 223 8.57 2.43 -76.04
N GLU A 224 9.26 2.27 -74.90
CA GLU A 224 10.40 3.12 -74.49
C GLU A 224 10.23 4.41 -73.64
N GLN A 225 10.69 4.27 -72.39
CA GLN A 225 11.74 5.07 -71.71
C GLN A 225 11.51 6.50 -71.16
N LEU A 226 11.90 6.58 -69.87
CA LEU A 226 12.75 7.59 -69.21
C LEU A 226 12.15 8.83 -68.52
N LEU A 227 12.63 8.97 -67.26
CA LEU A 227 12.96 10.20 -66.53
C LEU A 227 11.83 11.10 -66.04
N GLY A 228 11.42 10.81 -64.79
CA GLY A 228 11.59 11.72 -63.66
C GLY A 228 10.96 13.10 -63.75
N GLN A 229 9.98 13.36 -62.87
CA GLN A 229 9.98 14.61 -62.10
C GLN A 229 9.12 14.52 -60.83
N LYS A 230 9.78 14.86 -59.72
CA LYS A 230 9.24 15.30 -58.44
C LYS A 230 7.90 16.04 -58.60
N LYS A 231 6.89 15.70 -57.80
CA LYS A 231 6.10 16.71 -57.04
C LYS A 231 5.03 16.09 -56.14
N LYS A 232 5.14 16.52 -54.88
CA LYS A 232 4.07 16.87 -53.93
C LYS A 232 3.37 15.74 -53.17
N ARG A 233 3.83 15.59 -51.92
CA ARG A 233 3.07 15.13 -50.75
C ARG A 233 1.63 15.67 -50.78
N PRO A 234 0.60 14.83 -50.57
CA PRO A 234 -0.70 15.32 -50.15
C PRO A 234 -0.62 15.71 -48.66
N THR A 235 -0.92 16.98 -48.40
CA THR A 235 -1.15 17.52 -47.06
C THR A 235 -2.45 16.95 -46.51
N LEU A 236 -2.38 16.35 -45.31
CA LEU A 236 -3.51 15.95 -44.49
C LEU A 236 -4.47 17.14 -44.29
N SER A 237 -5.60 17.11 -44.98
CA SER A 237 -6.74 17.97 -44.70
C SER A 237 -7.39 17.52 -43.39
N LYS A 238 -7.39 18.41 -42.40
CA LYS A 238 -8.14 18.32 -41.14
C LYS A 238 -9.63 18.13 -41.45
N SER A 239 -10.12 16.91 -41.32
CA SER A 239 -11.56 16.62 -41.23
C SER A 239 -12.04 17.03 -39.83
N ARG A 240 -12.67 18.20 -39.76
CA ARG A 240 -13.62 18.54 -38.70
C ARG A 240 -14.78 17.55 -38.77
N LEU A 241 -14.84 16.61 -37.85
CA LEU A 241 -16.05 15.82 -37.64
C LEU A 241 -16.96 16.59 -36.67
N ASN A 242 -17.97 17.21 -37.27
CA ASN A 242 -19.20 17.62 -36.60
C ASN A 242 -19.93 16.35 -36.15
N ASN A 243 -20.09 16.14 -34.85
CA ASN A 243 -21.07 15.18 -34.33
C ASN A 243 -22.46 15.81 -34.44
N SER A 244 -23.19 15.42 -35.48
CA SER A 244 -24.63 15.65 -35.55
C SER A 244 -25.34 14.67 -34.62
N SER A 245 -26.02 15.24 -33.63
CA SER A 245 -27.11 14.65 -32.85
C SER A 245 -28.07 13.87 -33.74
N PHE A 246 -28.01 12.54 -33.70
CA PHE A 246 -29.10 11.68 -34.16
C PHE A 246 -29.93 11.25 -32.96
N GLY A 247 -31.17 11.74 -32.94
CA GLY A 247 -32.20 11.33 -32.00
C GLY A 247 -32.51 9.86 -32.19
N ARG A 248 -32.53 9.13 -31.08
CA ARG A 248 -32.99 7.75 -31.00
C ARG A 248 -34.45 7.81 -30.56
N GLU A 249 -35.35 7.48 -31.48
CA GLU A 249 -36.74 7.18 -31.18
C GLU A 249 -36.77 5.82 -30.46
N GLU A 250 -37.24 5.83 -29.22
CA GLU A 250 -37.57 4.61 -28.47
C GLU A 250 -39.00 4.22 -28.85
N GLU A 251 -39.11 3.21 -29.71
CA GLU A 251 -40.38 2.51 -29.94
C GLU A 251 -40.60 1.50 -28.81
N ASN A 252 -41.73 1.68 -28.13
CA ASN A 252 -42.31 0.73 -27.20
C ASN A 252 -42.80 -0.50 -27.98
N HIS A 253 -42.39 -1.69 -27.53
CA HIS A 253 -43.06 -2.94 -27.90
C HIS A 253 -43.35 -3.72 -26.62
N ASP A 254 -44.56 -3.51 -26.14
CA ASP A 254 -45.32 -4.50 -25.37
C ASP A 254 -45.73 -5.59 -26.35
N ASP A 255 -45.41 -6.85 -26.06
CA ASP A 255 -46.23 -7.95 -26.57
C ASP A 255 -46.17 -9.14 -25.62
N ASP A 256 -47.37 -9.42 -25.13
CA ASP A 256 -47.82 -10.56 -24.36
C ASP A 256 -47.47 -11.89 -25.03
N ASN A 257 -47.14 -12.90 -24.22
CA ASN A 257 -47.45 -14.29 -24.53
C ASN A 257 -47.64 -15.05 -23.22
N ASP A 258 -48.89 -15.01 -22.76
CA ASP A 258 -49.50 -16.04 -21.93
C ASP A 258 -49.77 -17.32 -22.76
N ASP A 259 -49.95 -18.42 -22.03
CA ASP A 259 -50.53 -19.71 -22.42
C ASP A 259 -49.68 -20.66 -23.30
N ASP A 260 -49.30 -21.82 -22.75
CA ASP A 260 -50.22 -22.97 -22.73
C ASP A 260 -49.62 -24.18 -21.97
N GLU A 261 -50.55 -25.04 -21.60
CA GLU A 261 -50.68 -25.96 -20.49
C GLU A 261 -50.22 -27.38 -20.83
N SER A 262 -49.94 -28.13 -19.75
CA SER A 262 -50.16 -29.58 -19.61
C SER A 262 -49.21 -30.58 -20.30
N THR A 263 -48.50 -31.38 -19.50
CA THR A 263 -48.98 -32.73 -19.14
C THR A 263 -48.06 -33.46 -18.17
N THR A 264 -48.67 -33.85 -17.05
CA THR A 264 -48.41 -34.96 -16.11
C THR A 264 -47.29 -35.97 -16.41
N THR A 265 -46.39 -36.20 -15.44
CA THR A 265 -46.12 -37.54 -14.87
C THR A 265 -45.26 -37.50 -13.60
N ALA A 266 -45.85 -38.00 -12.51
CA ALA A 266 -45.31 -38.74 -11.37
C ALA A 266 -43.90 -38.45 -10.81
N ASP A 267 -43.93 -38.05 -9.53
CA ASP A 267 -43.05 -38.48 -8.43
C ASP A 267 -41.54 -38.48 -8.67
N ASN A 268 -40.89 -37.39 -8.25
CA ASN A 268 -39.59 -37.53 -7.62
C ASN A 268 -39.39 -36.54 -6.47
N ILE A 269 -39.25 -37.12 -5.28
CA ILE A 269 -38.93 -36.46 -4.02
C ILE A 269 -37.59 -35.76 -4.18
N ASN A 270 -37.56 -34.42 -4.16
CA ASN A 270 -36.44 -33.65 -3.63
C ASN A 270 -36.70 -32.13 -3.61
N ASN A 271 -36.63 -31.58 -2.39
CA ASN A 271 -35.77 -30.46 -2.04
C ASN A 271 -36.06 -29.08 -2.68
N ARG A 272 -36.77 -28.20 -1.93
CA ARG A 272 -36.46 -26.77 -1.70
C ARG A 272 -37.67 -25.97 -1.20
N HIS A 273 -37.72 -25.75 0.12
CA HIS A 273 -38.21 -24.50 0.71
C HIS A 273 -37.08 -24.05 1.65
N SER A 274 -36.22 -23.11 1.24
CA SER A 274 -36.45 -21.65 1.25
C SER A 274 -36.70 -21.11 2.66
N SER A 275 -35.68 -21.24 3.51
CA SER A 275 -35.50 -20.41 4.71
C SER A 275 -34.01 -20.17 4.91
N SER A 276 -33.41 -19.32 4.06
CA SER A 276 -32.01 -18.87 4.18
C SER A 276 -31.92 -17.40 4.60
N SER A 277 -32.69 -17.02 5.62
CA SER A 277 -32.66 -15.67 6.21
C SER A 277 -32.18 -15.69 7.67
N ASP A 278 -31.31 -16.64 8.03
CA ASP A 278 -30.81 -16.80 9.41
C ASP A 278 -29.28 -16.59 9.53
N SER A 279 -28.66 -15.94 8.55
CA SER A 279 -27.20 -15.72 8.51
C SER A 279 -26.75 -14.33 8.97
N SER A 280 -27.66 -13.37 9.19
CA SER A 280 -27.27 -11.97 9.49
C SER A 280 -27.13 -11.64 10.98
N HIS A 281 -27.45 -12.57 11.89
CA HIS A 281 -27.43 -12.29 13.33
C HIS A 281 -26.17 -12.75 14.08
N ARG A 282 -25.17 -13.34 13.41
CA ARG A 282 -23.97 -13.86 14.10
C ARG A 282 -22.90 -12.82 14.47
N TYR A 283 -22.95 -11.60 13.94
CA TYR A 283 -21.94 -10.57 14.22
C TYR A 283 -22.41 -9.46 15.16
N ASN A 284 -23.65 -9.50 15.65
CA ASN A 284 -24.15 -8.53 16.64
C ASN A 284 -23.70 -8.89 18.07
N ARG A 285 -22.53 -9.54 18.19
CA ARG A 285 -21.86 -9.74 19.47
C ARG A 285 -21.28 -8.38 19.81
N GLN A 286 -21.83 -7.79 20.87
CA GLN A 286 -21.42 -6.53 21.47
C GLN A 286 -19.95 -6.26 21.21
N THR A 287 -19.65 -5.07 20.69
CA THR A 287 -18.35 -4.42 20.77
C THR A 287 -18.00 -4.20 22.25
N GLU A 288 -17.84 -5.30 22.98
CA GLU A 288 -17.23 -5.30 24.29
C GLU A 288 -15.85 -4.70 24.08
N GLU A 289 -15.65 -3.56 24.72
CA GLU A 289 -14.39 -2.84 24.69
C GLU A 289 -13.28 -3.84 25.01
N ILE A 290 -12.35 -4.04 24.08
CA ILE A 290 -11.18 -4.90 24.28
C ILE A 290 -10.36 -4.23 25.37
N VAL A 291 -10.49 -4.70 26.62
CA VAL A 291 -9.70 -4.21 27.76
C VAL A 291 -8.74 -5.30 28.16
N PHE A 292 -7.45 -5.02 28.01
CA PHE A 292 -6.41 -5.91 28.52
C PHE A 292 -6.27 -5.73 30.04
N GLN A 293 -6.35 -6.83 30.79
CA GLN A 293 -5.98 -6.82 32.20
C GLN A 293 -4.46 -6.66 32.31
N PRO A 294 -3.94 -5.60 32.97
CA PRO A 294 -2.52 -5.38 33.08
C PRO A 294 -1.85 -6.52 33.85
N VAL A 295 -0.62 -6.85 33.45
CA VAL A 295 0.21 -7.86 34.13
C VAL A 295 0.62 -7.32 35.50
N SER A 296 0.28 -8.08 36.53
CA SER A 296 0.67 -7.81 37.91
C SER A 296 2.13 -8.23 38.17
N GLU A 297 2.73 -7.71 39.23
CA GLU A 297 4.12 -8.08 39.57
C GLU A 297 4.20 -9.53 40.07
N GLU A 298 3.14 -9.98 40.75
CA GLU A 298 2.97 -11.35 41.24
C GLU A 298 2.94 -12.36 40.09
N GLU A 299 2.15 -12.12 39.04
CA GLU A 299 2.09 -12.96 37.84
C GLU A 299 3.48 -13.10 37.16
N LEU A 300 4.23 -11.99 37.08
CA LEU A 300 5.56 -11.99 36.49
C LEU A 300 6.58 -12.77 37.34
N LEU A 301 6.49 -12.67 38.66
CA LEU A 301 7.35 -13.41 39.60
C LEU A 301 7.07 -14.92 39.58
N GLU A 302 5.80 -15.32 39.45
CA GLU A 302 5.42 -16.73 39.28
C GLU A 302 5.98 -17.30 37.98
N GLN A 303 5.93 -16.56 36.88
CA GLN A 303 6.49 -17.03 35.61
C GLN A 303 8.02 -17.12 35.60
N LYS A 304 8.73 -16.21 36.27
CA LYS A 304 10.20 -16.28 36.38
C LYS A 304 10.70 -17.58 37.02
N ARG A 305 9.87 -18.28 37.79
CA ARG A 305 10.22 -19.59 38.36
C ARG A 305 10.11 -20.73 37.33
N ASN A 306 9.26 -20.57 36.32
CA ASN A 306 8.91 -21.61 35.36
C ASN A 306 9.59 -21.42 34.00
N VAL A 307 10.01 -20.19 33.68
CA VAL A 307 10.55 -19.82 32.38
C VAL A 307 12.08 -19.74 32.46
N PRO A 308 12.83 -20.64 31.80
CA PRO A 308 14.30 -20.70 31.89
C PRO A 308 15.03 -19.56 31.13
N PHE A 309 14.29 -18.62 30.53
CA PHE A 309 14.89 -17.56 29.74
C PHE A 309 15.43 -16.46 30.66
N GLY A 310 16.74 -16.20 30.59
CA GLY A 310 17.43 -15.08 31.25
C GLY A 310 17.02 -13.69 30.72
N LEU A 311 15.81 -13.58 30.17
CA LEU A 311 15.26 -12.38 29.59
C LEU A 311 14.78 -11.45 30.71
N ARG A 312 15.43 -10.30 30.85
CA ARG A 312 15.04 -9.27 31.81
C ARG A 312 13.95 -8.40 31.19
N VAL A 313 12.75 -8.96 31.06
CA VAL A 313 11.56 -8.17 30.67
C VAL A 313 11.01 -7.48 31.91
N SER A 314 10.83 -6.16 31.84
CA SER A 314 10.20 -5.43 32.92
C SER A 314 8.67 -5.52 32.81
N ARG A 315 7.98 -5.36 33.94
CA ARG A 315 6.50 -5.28 33.96
C ARG A 315 5.98 -4.12 33.10
N TYR A 316 6.75 -3.03 33.05
CA TYR A 316 6.44 -1.86 32.25
C TYR A 316 6.39 -2.23 30.76
N ASP A 317 7.43 -2.88 30.24
CA ASP A 317 7.52 -3.27 28.82
C ASP A 317 6.36 -4.20 28.40
N LEU A 318 5.94 -5.11 29.30
CA LEU A 318 4.82 -6.01 29.05
C LEU A 318 3.49 -5.28 28.90
N ASN A 319 3.21 -4.36 29.83
CA ASN A 319 1.95 -3.61 29.82
C ASN A 319 1.91 -2.60 28.67
N GLU A 320 3.02 -1.94 28.37
CA GLU A 320 3.16 -1.07 27.20
C GLU A 320 2.95 -1.86 25.90
N THR A 321 3.57 -3.04 25.77
CA THR A 321 3.35 -3.94 24.63
C THR A 321 1.88 -4.36 24.49
N MET A 322 1.20 -4.66 25.60
CA MET A 322 -0.22 -5.02 25.57
C MET A 322 -1.10 -3.85 25.13
N GLU A 323 -0.79 -2.64 25.55
CA GLU A 323 -1.49 -1.43 25.11
C GLU A 323 -1.31 -1.19 23.60
N GLU A 324 -0.10 -1.36 23.08
CA GLU A 324 0.16 -1.27 21.63
C GLU A 324 -0.62 -2.33 20.84
N ILE A 325 -0.64 -3.58 21.31
CA ILE A 325 -1.42 -4.67 20.68
C ILE A 325 -2.92 -4.33 20.70
N GLN A 326 -3.42 -3.78 21.81
CA GLN A 326 -4.81 -3.32 21.94
C GLN A 326 -5.14 -2.25 20.90
N GLN A 327 -4.27 -1.25 20.73
CA GLN A 327 -4.46 -0.20 19.73
C GLN A 327 -4.51 -0.78 18.31
N VAL A 328 -3.63 -1.73 17.98
CA VAL A 328 -3.65 -2.40 16.67
C VAL A 328 -4.96 -3.16 16.45
N LEU A 329 -5.44 -3.88 17.47
CA LEU A 329 -6.73 -4.58 17.43
C LEU A 329 -7.90 -3.62 17.23
N GLN A 330 -7.96 -2.53 18.00
CA GLN A 330 -9.02 -1.51 17.88
C GLN A 330 -9.02 -0.86 16.49
N GLN A 331 -7.85 -0.51 15.95
CA GLN A 331 -7.73 0.01 14.59
C GLN A 331 -8.20 -1.01 13.54
N LYS A 332 -7.89 -2.30 13.75
CA LYS A 332 -8.32 -3.39 12.87
C LYS A 332 -9.83 -3.57 12.92
N MET A 333 -10.44 -3.48 14.10
CA MET A 333 -11.89 -3.50 14.29
C MET A 333 -12.57 -2.33 13.58
N ALA A 334 -12.12 -1.11 13.81
CA ALA A 334 -12.68 0.09 13.18
C ALA A 334 -12.66 -0.01 11.65
N LYS A 335 -11.53 -0.48 11.09
CA LYS A 335 -11.40 -0.72 9.64
C LYS A 335 -12.33 -1.83 9.13
N MET A 336 -12.55 -2.88 9.91
CA MET A 336 -13.51 -3.93 9.54
C MET A 336 -14.95 -3.42 9.59
N GLU A 337 -15.32 -2.69 10.64
CA GLU A 337 -16.65 -2.09 10.79
C GLU A 337 -16.96 -1.11 9.66
N GLU A 338 -16.00 -0.26 9.28
CA GLU A 338 -16.11 0.63 8.13
C GLU A 338 -16.37 -0.15 6.83
N ARG A 339 -15.64 -1.26 6.60
CA ARG A 339 -15.85 -2.14 5.44
C ARG A 339 -17.23 -2.77 5.43
N TYR A 340 -17.72 -3.26 6.58
CA TYR A 340 -19.06 -3.84 6.69
C TYR A 340 -20.15 -2.79 6.47
N SER A 341 -19.99 -1.59 7.04
CA SER A 341 -20.89 -0.45 6.85
C SER A 341 -20.99 -0.05 5.38
N HIS A 342 -19.87 -0.03 4.66
CA HIS A 342 -19.85 0.21 3.23
C HIS A 342 -20.51 -0.91 2.42
N LEU A 343 -20.35 -2.18 2.82
CA LEU A 343 -21.01 -3.32 2.16
C LEU A 343 -22.53 -3.30 2.35
N GLU A 344 -23.01 -2.90 3.53
CA GLU A 344 -24.44 -2.76 3.80
C GLU A 344 -25.07 -1.63 2.99
N ASN A 345 -24.41 -0.45 2.94
CA ASN A 345 -24.81 0.66 2.06
C ASN A 345 -24.73 0.31 0.56
N ARG A 346 -23.85 -0.61 0.15
CA ARG A 346 -23.78 -1.09 -1.25
C ARG A 346 -24.98 -1.92 -1.64
N ARG A 347 -25.57 -2.70 -0.72
CA ARG A 347 -26.77 -3.53 -0.99
C ARG A 347 -28.00 -2.69 -1.28
N THR A 348 -28.10 -1.49 -0.71
CA THR A 348 -29.20 -0.54 -0.96
C THR A 348 -28.96 0.35 -2.18
N SER A 349 -27.72 0.43 -2.70
CA SER A 349 -27.43 1.19 -3.92
C SER A 349 -27.97 0.46 -5.17
N SER A 350 -28.96 1.07 -5.84
CA SER A 350 -29.62 0.54 -7.05
C SER A 350 -28.75 0.59 -8.32
N ASN A 351 -27.52 1.09 -8.26
CA ASN A 351 -26.72 1.38 -9.45
C ASN A 351 -25.72 0.24 -9.77
N SER A 352 -25.98 -0.50 -10.84
CA SER A 352 -25.17 -1.66 -11.26
C SER A 352 -23.74 -1.29 -11.66
N LEU A 353 -23.52 -0.08 -12.20
CA LEU A 353 -22.18 0.42 -12.55
C LEU A 353 -21.33 0.68 -11.30
N GLN A 354 -21.94 1.23 -10.25
CA GLN A 354 -21.28 1.44 -8.97
C GLN A 354 -20.82 0.10 -8.39
N ARG A 355 -21.69 -0.92 -8.39
CA ARG A 355 -21.34 -2.29 -7.94
C ARG A 355 -20.18 -2.90 -8.72
N ARG A 356 -20.13 -2.69 -10.04
CA ARG A 356 -19.03 -3.20 -10.89
C ARG A 356 -17.70 -2.50 -10.57
N PHE A 357 -17.71 -1.18 -10.40
CA PHE A 357 -16.51 -0.41 -10.05
C PHE A 357 -15.99 -0.77 -8.66
N ASP A 358 -16.92 -0.96 -7.74
CA ASP A 358 -16.70 -1.37 -6.37
C ASP A 358 -16.11 -2.79 -6.25
N TYR A 359 -16.59 -3.72 -7.06
CA TYR A 359 -16.05 -5.08 -7.19
C TYR A 359 -14.63 -5.08 -7.75
N LEU A 360 -14.38 -4.28 -8.80
CA LEU A 360 -13.05 -4.13 -9.38
C LEU A 360 -12.05 -3.52 -8.38
N ARG A 361 -12.47 -2.51 -7.62
CA ARG A 361 -11.65 -1.91 -6.55
C ARG A 361 -11.33 -2.91 -5.44
N GLN A 362 -12.31 -3.72 -5.03
CA GLN A 362 -12.10 -4.79 -4.03
C GLN A 362 -11.17 -5.90 -4.54
N ARG A 363 -11.20 -6.19 -5.85
CA ARG A 363 -10.28 -7.13 -6.50
C ARG A 363 -8.87 -6.56 -6.66
N GLN A 364 -8.73 -5.27 -6.97
CA GLN A 364 -7.45 -4.57 -7.15
C GLN A 364 -6.73 -4.25 -5.84
N GLN A 365 -7.45 -4.07 -4.74
CA GLN A 365 -6.81 -3.95 -3.41
C GLN A 365 -6.18 -5.27 -2.93
N GLY A 366 -6.26 -6.34 -3.72
CA GLY A 366 -6.04 -7.70 -3.27
C GLY A 366 -7.12 -8.08 -2.26
N SER A 367 -7.46 -9.35 -2.15
CA SER A 367 -8.02 -9.80 -0.89
C SER A 367 -6.99 -9.43 0.18
N ASN A 368 -7.22 -8.37 0.95
CA ASN A 368 -6.42 -8.05 2.12
C ASN A 368 -6.27 -9.37 2.87
N GLY A 369 -5.05 -9.92 2.92
CA GLY A 369 -4.78 -11.35 3.15
C GLY A 369 -5.35 -11.93 4.45
N ALA A 370 -5.95 -11.10 5.31
CA ALA A 370 -6.65 -11.49 6.52
C ALA A 370 -7.65 -12.65 6.33
N GLU A 371 -8.50 -12.63 5.28
CA GLU A 371 -9.45 -13.74 5.03
C GLU A 371 -8.73 -15.02 4.57
N ALA A 372 -7.60 -14.88 3.87
CA ALA A 372 -6.79 -16.02 3.46
C ALA A 372 -6.04 -16.66 4.63
N ILE A 373 -5.77 -15.90 5.70
CA ILE A 373 -5.07 -16.34 6.92
C ILE A 373 -6.07 -16.87 7.96
N GLU A 374 -7.35 -16.54 7.85
CA GLU A 374 -8.36 -16.94 8.81
C GLU A 374 -8.53 -18.46 8.88
N THR A 375 -8.66 -18.97 10.11
CA THR A 375 -8.86 -20.39 10.45
C THR A 375 -10.06 -20.49 11.39
N ASP A 376 -10.63 -21.68 11.54
CA ASP A 376 -11.78 -21.90 12.44
C ASP A 376 -11.46 -21.48 13.89
N ALA A 377 -10.19 -21.51 14.29
CA ALA A 377 -9.73 -21.09 15.61
C ALA A 377 -9.82 -19.58 15.85
N HIS A 378 -9.93 -18.77 14.79
CA HIS A 378 -10.14 -17.33 14.86
C HIS A 378 -11.63 -16.97 15.00
N SER A 379 -12.53 -17.91 14.73
CA SER A 379 -13.97 -17.64 14.70
C SER A 379 -14.47 -17.16 16.05
N GLY A 380 -15.03 -15.95 16.09
CA GLY A 380 -15.61 -15.35 17.29
C GLY A 380 -14.62 -14.69 18.25
N TYR A 381 -13.36 -14.55 17.84
CA TYR A 381 -12.30 -13.91 18.63
C TYR A 381 -11.58 -12.84 17.82
N TRP A 382 -11.04 -11.83 18.52
CA TRP A 382 -10.21 -10.81 17.89
C TRP A 382 -8.76 -11.29 17.79
N TRP A 383 -8.13 -11.02 16.65
CA TRP A 383 -6.79 -11.54 16.37
C TRP A 383 -5.97 -10.60 15.48
N VAL A 384 -4.65 -10.72 15.60
CA VAL A 384 -3.65 -9.96 14.82
C VAL A 384 -2.58 -10.89 14.29
N THR A 385 -2.04 -10.59 13.12
CA THR A 385 -0.87 -11.31 12.58
C THR A 385 0.42 -10.79 13.22
N GLU A 386 1.47 -11.61 13.27
CA GLU A 386 2.80 -11.15 13.65
C GLU A 386 3.30 -10.01 12.76
N GLN A 387 2.98 -10.05 11.46
CA GLN A 387 3.35 -9.02 10.51
C GLN A 387 2.68 -7.67 10.84
N GLU A 388 1.38 -7.67 11.17
CA GLU A 388 0.67 -6.45 11.60
C GLU A 388 1.29 -5.84 12.86
N LEU A 389 1.73 -6.68 13.81
CA LEU A 389 2.42 -6.22 15.01
C LEU A 389 3.81 -5.65 14.68
N ARG A 390 4.56 -6.30 13.79
CA ARG A 390 5.88 -5.81 13.34
C ARG A 390 5.79 -4.43 12.69
N GLU A 391 4.75 -4.19 11.91
CA GLU A 391 4.55 -2.91 11.20
C GLU A 391 4.07 -1.78 12.12
N LYS A 392 3.22 -2.11 13.11
CA LYS A 392 2.47 -1.09 13.86
C LYS A 392 2.93 -0.89 15.30
N CYS A 393 3.56 -1.89 15.92
CA CYS A 393 3.97 -1.81 17.31
C CYS A 393 5.45 -1.38 17.41
N ALA A 394 5.73 -0.44 18.31
CA ALA A 394 7.07 0.08 18.54
C ALA A 394 7.98 -0.95 19.22
N PHE A 395 7.44 -1.87 20.03
CA PHE A 395 8.27 -2.86 20.73
C PHE A 395 9.04 -3.81 19.78
N PHE A 396 8.57 -4.00 18.54
CA PHE A 396 9.32 -4.75 17.51
C PHE A 396 10.58 -4.02 17.04
N ARG A 397 10.62 -2.68 17.13
CA ARG A 397 11.79 -1.86 16.77
C ARG A 397 12.94 -2.02 17.75
N ASN A 398 12.66 -2.45 19.00
CA ASN A 398 13.68 -2.74 20.02
C ASN A 398 14.40 -4.08 19.79
N GLY A 399 13.95 -4.88 18.82
CA GLY A 399 14.59 -6.12 18.40
C GLY A 399 13.61 -7.29 18.31
N GLU A 400 13.68 -8.03 17.20
CA GLU A 400 12.73 -9.11 16.90
C GLU A 400 12.78 -10.26 17.90
N SER A 401 13.98 -10.65 18.35
CA SER A 401 14.16 -11.68 19.38
C SER A 401 13.50 -11.28 20.70
N SER A 402 13.66 -10.02 21.10
CA SER A 402 13.05 -9.47 22.33
C SER A 402 11.53 -9.42 22.20
N ALA A 403 11.02 -8.93 21.07
CA ALA A 403 9.59 -8.85 20.78
C ALA A 403 8.92 -10.23 20.81
N ARG A 404 9.49 -11.24 20.13
CA ARG A 404 8.96 -12.61 20.16
C ARG A 404 9.00 -13.23 21.55
N ALA A 405 10.01 -12.90 22.34
CA ALA A 405 10.11 -13.43 23.70
C ALA A 405 9.12 -12.75 24.66
N ILE A 406 8.82 -11.46 24.47
CA ILE A 406 7.70 -10.77 25.13
C ILE A 406 6.36 -11.41 24.73
N LEU A 407 6.11 -11.64 23.43
CA LEU A 407 4.89 -12.30 22.95
C LEU A 407 4.73 -13.72 23.51
N SER A 408 5.83 -14.48 23.59
CA SER A 408 5.85 -15.80 24.21
C SER A 408 5.51 -15.74 25.71
N LEU A 409 6.04 -14.75 26.43
CA LEU A 409 5.71 -14.52 27.83
C LEU A 409 4.22 -14.15 28.01
N LEU A 410 3.67 -13.27 27.16
CA LEU A 410 2.25 -12.94 27.15
C LEU A 410 1.35 -14.16 26.85
N CYS A 411 1.80 -15.08 25.99
CA CYS A 411 1.11 -16.35 25.76
C CYS A 411 1.15 -17.25 27.00
N SER A 412 2.29 -17.31 27.70
CA SER A 412 2.40 -18.09 28.95
C SER A 412 1.53 -17.54 30.09
N LEU A 413 1.33 -16.22 30.11
CA LEU A 413 0.44 -15.50 31.01
C LEU A 413 -1.04 -15.57 30.59
N ARG A 414 -1.35 -16.28 29.50
CA ARG A 414 -2.71 -16.42 28.94
C ARG A 414 -3.37 -15.07 28.60
N ARG A 415 -2.58 -14.05 28.28
CA ARG A 415 -3.08 -12.77 27.73
C ARG A 415 -3.29 -12.87 26.22
N LEU A 416 -2.52 -13.73 25.57
CA LEU A 416 -2.61 -14.02 24.15
C LEU A 416 -2.59 -15.53 23.93
N LYS A 417 -3.09 -15.98 22.78
CA LYS A 417 -2.92 -17.34 22.29
C LYS A 417 -2.32 -17.32 20.90
N GLN A 418 -1.14 -17.90 20.76
CA GLN A 418 -0.53 -18.08 19.46
C GLN A 418 -1.27 -19.17 18.67
N ILE A 419 -1.65 -18.88 17.44
CA ILE A 419 -2.29 -19.80 16.52
C ILE A 419 -1.45 -19.85 15.23
N PRO A 420 -1.10 -21.05 14.74
CA PRO A 420 -0.50 -21.17 13.43
C PRO A 420 -1.56 -20.87 12.36
N GLY A 421 -1.33 -19.80 11.60
CA GLY A 421 -2.12 -19.43 10.44
C GLY A 421 -1.76 -20.25 9.20
N LYS A 422 -2.47 -19.99 8.10
CA LYS A 422 -2.12 -20.51 6.78
C LYS A 422 -0.80 -19.88 6.30
N ASN A 423 -0.09 -20.57 5.40
CA ASN A 423 1.20 -20.12 4.86
C ASN A 423 2.33 -19.93 5.88
N MET A 424 2.32 -20.68 6.98
CA MET A 424 3.31 -20.58 8.07
C MET A 424 3.32 -19.22 8.78
N GLU A 425 2.29 -18.40 8.58
CA GLU A 425 2.13 -17.16 9.34
C GLU A 425 1.68 -17.45 10.75
N VAL A 426 2.11 -16.60 11.68
CA VAL A 426 1.74 -16.71 13.09
C VAL A 426 0.71 -15.63 13.39
N THR A 427 -0.40 -16.04 14.01
CA THR A 427 -1.42 -15.13 14.52
C THR A 427 -1.48 -15.19 16.04
N TYR A 428 -1.89 -14.08 16.65
CA TYR A 428 -2.10 -13.94 18.07
C TYR A 428 -3.57 -13.62 18.30
N LEU A 429 -4.25 -14.54 18.98
CA LEU A 429 -5.62 -14.39 19.43
C LEU A 429 -5.65 -13.67 20.78
N TRP A 430 -6.61 -12.76 20.94
CA TRP A 430 -6.96 -12.22 22.24
C TRP A 430 -7.87 -13.21 22.99
N LEU A 431 -7.59 -13.41 24.28
CA LEU A 431 -8.27 -14.38 25.14
C LEU A 431 -9.21 -13.73 26.15
#